data_AF-A0A520Y7P8-F1
#
_entry.id   AF-A0A520Y7P8-F1
#
_cell.length_a   1.000
_cell.length_b   1.000
_cell.length_c   1.000
_cell.angle_alpha   90.00
_cell.angle_beta   90.00
_cell.angle_gamma   90.00
#
_symmetry.space_group_name_H-M   'P 1'
#
loop_
_entity.id
_entity.type
_entity.pdbx_description
1 polymer ?
#
loop_
_entity_poly.entity_id
_entity_poly.type
_entity_poly.pdbx_seq_one_letter_code
_entity_poly.pdbx_strand_id
1 'polypeptide(L)'
;MSARHRRAQMQTGDIMTRIALLATASALVAACTPEAAPVQSANAAATQATAPEVAANAELAQLFEAYDQASLALAPQAKAYRGIIDEDYGTWGDVSEANDDRYLELMRQTAAAMKESFDPATLNEQDRISYELFLRNLAMEERLEPFDRHTFLFNQMFGQHSGIPAFLINIHRVGEVDHAEAYISRIADIGRAMPELTEQSRARARLGIMPPKWVYPYVISDIDNLLNAGRQNAILTDFRDKVGKLDLSNAKRAELNARA
;
A
#
# COMPACT_ATOMS: atom_id res chain seq x y z
N MET A 1 59.88 9.58 47.49
CA MET A 1 60.13 8.16 47.16
C MET A 1 59.21 7.82 45.99
N SER A 2 59.66 7.93 44.73
CA SER A 2 60.34 6.88 43.91
C SER A 2 59.47 5.62 43.74
N ALA A 3 59.15 5.05 42.57
CA ALA A 3 59.43 5.34 41.16
C ALA A 3 58.62 4.38 40.23
N ARG A 4 58.27 4.87 39.03
CA ARG A 4 58.37 4.26 37.67
C ARG A 4 57.77 2.88 37.35
N HIS A 5 57.02 2.83 36.23
CA HIS A 5 57.34 2.10 34.96
C HIS A 5 56.30 2.56 33.88
N ARG A 6 56.62 3.51 32.99
CA ARG A 6 57.18 3.45 31.61
C ARG A 6 56.18 3.09 30.48
N ARG A 7 56.09 4.04 29.52
CA ARG A 7 55.30 4.13 28.28
C ARG A 7 55.91 3.36 27.09
N ALA A 8 55.09 3.14 26.04
CA ALA A 8 55.25 3.53 24.60
C ALA A 8 54.27 2.67 23.77
N GLN A 9 53.31 3.09 22.92
CA GLN A 9 53.08 4.17 21.94
C GLN A 9 53.86 4.09 20.62
N MET A 10 53.08 4.06 19.51
CA MET A 10 53.39 4.38 18.08
C MET A 10 54.18 3.31 17.27
N GLN A 11 54.02 3.11 15.96
CA GLN A 11 53.45 3.94 14.89
C GLN A 11 53.18 3.12 13.61
N THR A 12 52.27 3.65 12.80
CA THR A 12 51.95 3.42 11.38
C THR A 12 53.10 3.63 10.39
N GLY A 13 53.05 2.95 9.23
CA GLY A 13 53.38 3.56 7.93
C GLY A 13 54.47 2.88 7.08
N ASP A 14 54.04 2.49 5.87
CA ASP A 14 54.76 2.35 4.59
C ASP A 14 56.07 1.53 4.49
N ILE A 15 56.16 0.76 3.39
CA ILE A 15 57.18 0.92 2.34
C ILE A 15 56.91 -0.13 1.25
N MET A 16 56.32 0.34 0.14
CA MET A 16 56.50 -0.23 -1.19
C MET A 16 57.97 -0.15 -1.61
N THR A 17 58.42 -1.08 -2.45
CA THR A 17 59.45 -0.97 -3.52
C THR A 17 60.49 -2.11 -3.47
N ARG A 18 60.69 -2.73 -4.65
CA ARG A 18 61.89 -3.44 -5.21
C ARG A 18 61.60 -4.90 -5.60
N ILE A 19 61.33 -5.19 -6.89
CA ILE A 19 62.31 -5.49 -7.98
C ILE A 19 63.03 -6.83 -7.70
N ALA A 20 63.18 -7.83 -8.57
CA ALA A 20 62.68 -8.20 -9.91
C ALA A 20 63.30 -9.57 -10.27
N LEU A 21 62.67 -10.28 -11.23
CA LEU A 21 63.22 -11.17 -12.26
C LEU A 21 63.79 -12.60 -11.95
N LEU A 22 63.42 -13.50 -12.88
CA LEU A 22 64.08 -14.74 -13.41
C LEU A 22 63.96 -16.04 -12.56
N ALA A 23 63.71 -17.24 -13.09
CA ALA A 23 63.41 -17.76 -14.43
C ALA A 23 62.92 -19.24 -14.32
N THR A 24 61.99 -19.62 -15.20
CA THR A 24 61.71 -20.93 -15.83
C THR A 24 62.20 -22.27 -15.22
N ALA A 25 61.25 -23.20 -15.01
CA ALA A 25 61.35 -24.61 -15.45
C ALA A 25 59.95 -25.27 -15.53
N SER A 26 59.65 -25.83 -16.69
CA SER A 26 58.39 -26.50 -17.08
C SER A 26 58.19 -27.87 -16.44
N ALA A 27 56.94 -28.24 -16.14
CA ALA A 27 56.42 -29.60 -16.38
C ALA A 27 54.88 -29.63 -16.28
N LEU A 28 54.28 -30.23 -17.31
CA LEU A 28 52.85 -30.40 -17.54
C LEU A 28 52.15 -31.20 -16.41
N VAL A 29 51.02 -30.70 -15.95
CA VAL A 29 49.87 -31.55 -15.57
C VAL A 29 48.61 -30.89 -16.13
N ALA A 30 48.08 -31.51 -17.18
CA ALA A 30 46.72 -31.28 -17.63
C ALA A 30 45.77 -32.08 -16.74
N ALA A 31 44.82 -31.41 -16.07
CA ALA A 31 43.49 -31.94 -15.78
C ALA A 31 42.62 -30.91 -15.04
N CYS A 32 41.47 -30.60 -15.63
CA CYS A 32 40.22 -30.16 -15.00
C CYS A 32 40.18 -28.79 -14.32
N THR A 33 39.94 -27.76 -15.12
CA THR A 33 39.17 -26.57 -14.70
C THR A 33 37.81 -26.58 -15.40
N PRO A 34 36.67 -26.48 -14.70
CA PRO A 34 35.39 -26.27 -15.35
C PRO A 34 35.35 -24.83 -15.87
N GLU A 35 35.39 -24.70 -17.19
CA GLU A 35 35.16 -23.45 -17.89
C GLU A 35 33.66 -23.16 -17.85
N ALA A 36 33.29 -22.04 -17.21
CA ALA A 36 31.93 -21.55 -17.20
C ALA A 36 31.58 -21.03 -18.60
N ALA A 37 30.87 -21.86 -19.37
CA ALA A 37 30.27 -21.43 -20.63
C ALA A 37 29.19 -20.37 -20.36
N PRO A 38 29.06 -19.33 -21.21
CA PRO A 38 28.00 -18.36 -21.08
C PRO A 38 26.67 -19.04 -21.41
N VAL A 39 25.76 -19.07 -20.43
CA VAL A 39 24.39 -19.55 -20.64
C VAL A 39 23.68 -18.53 -21.52
N GLN A 40 23.61 -18.83 -22.82
CA GLN A 40 22.71 -18.16 -23.74
C GLN A 40 21.28 -18.38 -23.24
N SER A 41 20.71 -17.32 -22.66
CA SER A 41 19.29 -17.26 -22.31
C SER A 41 18.49 -17.25 -23.61
N ALA A 42 18.11 -18.43 -24.09
CA ALA A 42 17.04 -18.59 -25.05
C ALA A 42 15.71 -18.32 -24.34
N ASN A 43 15.41 -17.05 -24.10
CA ASN A 43 14.06 -16.64 -23.75
C ASN A 43 13.24 -16.65 -25.04
N ALA A 44 12.88 -17.87 -25.49
CA ALA A 44 11.76 -18.03 -26.39
C ALA A 44 10.54 -17.55 -25.61
N ALA A 45 10.16 -16.29 -25.85
CA ALA A 45 8.86 -15.78 -25.48
C ALA A 45 7.82 -16.64 -26.22
N ALA A 46 7.40 -17.72 -25.57
CA ALA A 46 6.13 -18.34 -25.85
C ALA A 46 5.08 -17.33 -25.36
N THR A 47 4.77 -16.38 -26.22
CA THR A 47 3.55 -15.59 -26.11
C THR A 47 2.40 -16.57 -26.30
N GLN A 48 2.02 -17.27 -25.23
CA GLN A 48 0.66 -17.79 -25.12
C GLN A 48 -0.22 -16.54 -25.01
N ALA A 49 -0.58 -16.00 -26.17
CA ALA A 49 -1.79 -15.22 -26.28
C ALA A 49 -2.93 -16.18 -25.93
N THR A 50 -3.30 -16.25 -24.65
CA THR A 50 -4.67 -16.57 -24.29
C THR A 50 -5.51 -15.52 -25.00
N ALA A 51 -6.06 -15.90 -26.16
CA ALA A 51 -7.18 -15.19 -26.73
C ALA A 51 -8.20 -14.97 -25.61
N PRO A 52 -8.86 -13.81 -25.54
CA PRO A 52 -9.87 -13.60 -24.53
C PRO A 52 -10.92 -14.68 -24.75
N GLU A 53 -11.05 -15.60 -23.79
CA GLU A 53 -12.17 -16.52 -23.69
C GLU A 53 -13.38 -15.65 -23.34
N VAL A 54 -13.87 -14.93 -24.35
CA VAL A 54 -15.05 -14.08 -24.23
C VAL A 54 -16.23 -15.02 -24.02
N ALA A 55 -16.62 -15.11 -22.75
CA ALA A 55 -17.95 -15.41 -22.26
C ALA A 55 -18.53 -16.77 -22.65
N ALA A 56 -18.04 -17.85 -22.04
CA ALA A 56 -18.90 -19.01 -21.83
C ALA A 56 -20.11 -18.65 -20.93
N ASN A 57 -19.97 -17.64 -20.05
CA ASN A 57 -21.05 -17.16 -19.17
C ASN A 57 -21.02 -15.62 -19.04
N ALA A 58 -21.48 -14.91 -20.08
CA ALA A 58 -21.54 -13.43 -20.07
C ALA A 58 -22.30 -12.87 -18.86
N GLU A 59 -23.31 -13.59 -18.39
CA GLU A 59 -24.15 -13.21 -17.26
C GLU A 59 -23.40 -13.29 -15.92
N LEU A 60 -22.53 -14.29 -15.71
CA LEU A 60 -21.71 -14.39 -14.50
C LEU A 60 -20.68 -13.26 -14.45
N ALA A 61 -20.06 -12.96 -15.60
CA ALA A 61 -19.15 -11.83 -15.72
C ALA A 61 -19.85 -10.49 -15.42
N GLN A 62 -21.08 -10.31 -15.92
CA GLN A 62 -21.90 -9.12 -15.60
C GLN A 62 -22.25 -9.03 -14.11
N LEU A 63 -22.54 -10.15 -13.46
CA LEU A 63 -22.78 -10.18 -12.01
C LEU A 63 -21.54 -9.72 -11.23
N PHE A 64 -20.35 -10.21 -11.60
CA PHE A 64 -19.10 -9.80 -10.94
C PHE A 64 -18.73 -8.34 -11.23
N GLU A 65 -18.98 -7.84 -12.43
CA GLU A 65 -18.81 -6.42 -12.74
C GLU A 65 -19.75 -5.56 -11.87
N ALA A 66 -21.03 -5.94 -11.77
CA ALA A 66 -21.99 -5.23 -10.92
C ALA A 66 -21.57 -5.25 -9.44
N TYR A 67 -21.07 -6.39 -8.95
CA TYR A 67 -20.49 -6.48 -7.61
C TYR A 67 -19.27 -5.58 -7.44
N ASP A 68 -18.33 -5.56 -8.38
CA ASP A 68 -17.14 -4.70 -8.30
C ASP A 68 -17.53 -3.22 -8.25
N GLN A 69 -18.43 -2.78 -9.13
CA GLN A 69 -18.92 -1.39 -9.13
C GLN A 69 -19.63 -1.02 -7.82
N ALA A 70 -20.51 -1.89 -7.31
CA ALA A 70 -21.17 -1.67 -6.02
C ALA A 70 -20.16 -1.63 -4.86
N SER A 71 -19.14 -2.49 -4.89
CA SER A 71 -18.09 -2.51 -3.88
C SER A 71 -17.22 -1.25 -3.94
N LEU A 72 -16.92 -0.73 -5.13
CA LEU A 72 -16.14 0.49 -5.31
C LEU A 72 -16.91 1.73 -4.85
N ALA A 73 -18.23 1.76 -5.03
CA ALA A 73 -19.08 2.85 -4.54
C ALA A 73 -19.04 3.01 -3.00
N LEU A 74 -18.67 1.95 -2.27
CA LEU A 74 -18.50 1.96 -0.82
C LEU A 74 -17.06 2.30 -0.37
N ALA A 75 -16.06 2.34 -1.29
CA ALA A 75 -14.66 2.65 -0.99
C ALA A 75 -14.03 3.62 -1.99
N PRO A 76 -14.24 4.93 -1.80
CA PRO A 76 -13.56 5.97 -2.58
C PRO A 76 -12.02 5.83 -2.57
N GLN A 77 -11.42 5.34 -1.47
CA GLN A 77 -9.99 5.08 -1.41
C GLN A 77 -9.56 3.96 -2.38
N ALA A 78 -10.35 2.87 -2.47
CA ALA A 78 -10.05 1.76 -3.35
C ALA A 78 -10.07 2.19 -4.82
N LYS A 79 -11.03 3.05 -5.20
CA LYS A 79 -11.05 3.71 -6.52
C LYS A 79 -9.74 4.44 -6.81
N ALA A 80 -9.28 5.28 -5.87
CA ALA A 80 -8.03 6.02 -6.03
C ALA A 80 -6.80 5.11 -6.18
N TYR A 81 -6.72 4.01 -5.42
CA TYR A 81 -5.66 3.00 -5.58
C TYR A 81 -5.67 2.36 -6.98
N ARG A 82 -6.86 2.16 -7.57
CA ARG A 82 -7.04 1.67 -8.94
C ARG A 82 -6.88 2.77 -10.01
N GLY A 83 -6.63 4.03 -9.60
CA GLY A 83 -6.49 5.18 -10.49
C GLY A 83 -7.80 5.70 -11.07
N ILE A 84 -8.94 5.30 -10.50
CA ILE A 84 -10.27 5.81 -10.83
C ILE A 84 -10.44 7.17 -10.14
N ILE A 85 -10.80 8.18 -10.91
CA ILE A 85 -11.04 9.56 -10.46
C ILE A 85 -12.41 9.96 -10.99
N ASP A 86 -13.39 10.04 -10.10
CA ASP A 86 -14.79 10.34 -10.38
C ASP A 86 -15.38 11.26 -9.28
N GLU A 87 -16.71 11.32 -9.15
CA GLU A 87 -17.40 12.32 -8.33
C GLU A 87 -17.08 12.23 -6.83
N ASP A 88 -16.70 11.06 -6.32
CA ASP A 88 -16.39 10.85 -4.89
C ASP A 88 -14.89 10.96 -4.56
N TYR A 89 -14.05 11.33 -5.54
CA TYR A 89 -12.61 11.35 -5.38
C TYR A 89 -12.11 12.23 -4.21
N GLY A 90 -12.89 13.24 -3.81
CA GLY A 90 -12.60 14.15 -2.71
C GLY A 90 -13.03 13.70 -1.30
N THR A 91 -13.61 12.49 -1.12
CA THR A 91 -14.11 12.02 0.18
C THR A 91 -13.38 10.80 0.73
N TRP A 92 -13.34 10.66 2.05
CA TRP A 92 -12.93 9.42 2.74
C TRP A 92 -14.03 8.35 2.78
N GLY A 93 -15.23 8.66 2.28
CA GLY A 93 -16.38 7.79 2.35
C GLY A 93 -16.94 7.65 3.78
N ASP A 94 -17.75 6.61 3.95
CA ASP A 94 -18.24 6.18 5.26
C ASP A 94 -17.14 5.35 5.95
N VAL A 95 -16.56 5.92 7.02
CA VAL A 95 -15.48 5.27 7.78
C VAL A 95 -16.03 4.50 8.99
N SER A 96 -17.35 4.37 9.10
CA SER A 96 -18.03 3.70 10.21
C SER A 96 -17.96 2.17 10.08
N GLU A 97 -18.15 1.49 11.22
CA GLU A 97 -18.33 0.03 11.24
C GLU A 97 -19.56 -0.41 10.42
N ALA A 98 -20.56 0.46 10.23
CA ALA A 98 -21.73 0.15 9.41
C ALA A 98 -21.39 0.07 7.92
N ASN A 99 -20.29 0.67 7.46
CA ASN A 99 -19.82 0.48 6.09
C ASN A 99 -19.24 -0.93 5.89
N ASP A 100 -18.54 -1.46 6.90
CA ASP A 100 -18.02 -2.84 6.89
C ASP A 100 -19.20 -3.84 6.83
N ASP A 101 -20.26 -3.60 7.61
CA ASP A 101 -21.50 -4.41 7.54
C ASP A 101 -22.13 -4.39 6.15
N ARG A 102 -22.17 -3.22 5.48
CA ARG A 102 -22.69 -3.10 4.10
C ARG A 102 -21.84 -3.87 3.10
N TYR A 103 -20.52 -3.89 3.26
CA TYR A 103 -19.64 -4.68 2.42
C TYR A 103 -19.92 -6.17 2.52
N LEU A 104 -20.02 -6.69 3.75
CA LEU A 104 -20.30 -8.10 3.97
C LEU A 104 -21.69 -8.48 3.46
N GLU A 105 -22.68 -7.62 3.67
CA GLU A 105 -24.03 -7.83 3.14
C GLU A 105 -24.07 -7.83 1.61
N LEU A 106 -23.32 -6.94 0.95
CA LEU A 106 -23.17 -6.95 -0.51
C LEU A 106 -22.59 -8.30 -0.99
N MET A 107 -21.56 -8.82 -0.31
CA MET A 107 -21.00 -10.13 -0.64
C MET A 107 -22.02 -11.27 -0.47
N ARG A 108 -22.82 -11.24 0.61
CA ARG A 108 -23.90 -12.22 0.87
C ARG A 108 -24.95 -12.20 -0.26
N GLN A 109 -25.41 -11.01 -0.64
CA GLN A 109 -26.41 -10.83 -1.69
C GLN A 109 -25.89 -11.31 -3.05
N THR A 110 -24.66 -10.95 -3.41
CA THR A 110 -24.03 -11.43 -4.65
C THR A 110 -23.85 -12.94 -4.63
N ALA A 111 -23.42 -13.55 -3.52
CA ALA A 111 -23.31 -15.01 -3.42
C ALA A 111 -24.66 -15.71 -3.58
N ALA A 112 -25.73 -15.15 -3.01
CA ALA A 112 -27.08 -15.69 -3.14
C ALA A 112 -27.55 -15.66 -4.60
N ALA A 113 -27.44 -14.50 -5.27
CA ALA A 113 -27.77 -14.36 -6.69
C ALA A 113 -26.94 -15.31 -7.57
N MET A 114 -25.65 -15.44 -7.27
CA MET A 114 -24.73 -16.34 -7.98
C MET A 114 -25.15 -17.81 -7.85
N LYS A 115 -25.53 -18.26 -6.64
CA LYS A 115 -26.00 -19.63 -6.39
C LYS A 115 -27.35 -19.94 -7.02
N GLU A 116 -28.22 -18.93 -7.15
CA GLU A 116 -29.54 -19.08 -7.75
C GLU A 116 -29.48 -19.17 -9.27
N SER A 117 -28.54 -18.43 -9.88
CA SER A 117 -28.49 -18.22 -11.33
C SER A 117 -27.52 -19.15 -12.07
N PHE A 118 -26.54 -19.76 -11.39
CA PHE A 118 -25.48 -20.53 -12.05
C PHE A 118 -25.27 -21.92 -11.43
N ASP A 119 -25.20 -22.95 -12.27
CA ASP A 119 -24.74 -24.29 -11.87
C ASP A 119 -23.21 -24.39 -12.08
N PRO A 120 -22.40 -24.56 -11.01
CA PRO A 120 -20.95 -24.65 -11.14
C PRO A 120 -20.47 -25.82 -12.01
N ALA A 121 -21.28 -26.87 -12.22
CA ALA A 121 -20.94 -28.00 -13.08
C ALA A 121 -21.04 -27.67 -14.58
N THR A 122 -21.76 -26.59 -14.94
CA THR A 122 -21.91 -26.15 -16.34
C THR A 122 -20.96 -25.01 -16.72
N LEU A 123 -20.25 -24.44 -15.73
CA LEU A 123 -19.26 -23.38 -15.96
C LEU A 123 -18.00 -23.93 -16.62
N ASN A 124 -17.31 -23.09 -17.40
CA ASN A 124 -15.95 -23.43 -17.85
C ASN A 124 -14.98 -23.42 -16.64
N GLU A 125 -13.75 -23.87 -16.86
CA GLU A 125 -12.77 -24.01 -15.77
C GLU A 125 -12.50 -22.70 -15.06
N GLN A 126 -12.33 -21.60 -15.80
CA GLN A 126 -11.98 -20.29 -15.25
C GLN A 126 -13.15 -19.68 -14.44
N ASP A 127 -14.37 -19.74 -14.97
CA ASP A 127 -15.57 -19.23 -14.31
C ASP A 127 -15.87 -20.03 -13.05
N ARG A 128 -15.68 -21.36 -13.08
CA ARG A 128 -15.81 -22.21 -11.90
C ARG A 128 -14.80 -21.82 -10.80
N ILE A 129 -13.56 -21.50 -11.16
CA ILE A 129 -12.56 -21.03 -10.20
C ILE A 129 -13.00 -19.70 -9.58
N SER A 130 -13.45 -18.73 -10.38
CA SER A 130 -13.96 -17.44 -9.90
C SER A 130 -15.16 -17.62 -8.95
N TYR A 131 -16.11 -18.47 -9.33
CA TYR A 131 -17.27 -18.83 -8.53
C TYR A 131 -16.86 -19.42 -7.17
N GLU A 132 -15.97 -20.42 -7.18
CA GLU A 132 -15.50 -21.07 -5.95
C GLU A 132 -14.72 -20.10 -5.06
N LEU A 133 -13.89 -19.23 -5.65
CA LEU A 133 -13.11 -18.24 -4.92
C LEU A 133 -14.01 -17.23 -4.23
N PHE A 134 -15.05 -16.73 -4.92
CA PHE A 134 -16.01 -15.80 -4.34
C PHE A 134 -16.69 -16.40 -3.09
N LEU A 135 -17.17 -17.64 -3.18
CA LEU A 135 -17.79 -18.32 -2.04
C LEU A 135 -16.81 -18.58 -0.90
N ARG A 136 -15.54 -18.87 -1.20
CA ARG A 136 -14.50 -19.03 -0.17
C ARG A 136 -14.19 -17.72 0.53
N ASN A 137 -14.13 -16.61 -0.19
CA ASN A 137 -13.90 -15.29 0.37
C ASN A 137 -15.05 -14.90 1.30
N LEU A 138 -16.31 -15.03 0.85
CA LEU A 138 -17.47 -14.78 1.72
C LEU A 138 -17.44 -15.65 2.99
N ALA A 139 -17.19 -16.95 2.85
CA ALA A 139 -17.13 -17.84 4.01
C ALA A 139 -15.98 -17.51 4.98
N MET A 140 -14.92 -16.85 4.50
CA MET A 140 -13.85 -16.33 5.35
C MET A 140 -14.32 -15.07 6.09
N GLU A 141 -14.91 -14.10 5.38
CA GLU A 141 -15.42 -12.86 5.98
C GLU A 141 -16.49 -13.16 7.05
N GLU A 142 -17.44 -14.06 6.78
CA GLU A 142 -18.47 -14.48 7.75
C GLU A 142 -17.88 -15.15 9.01
N ARG A 143 -16.72 -15.80 8.89
CA ARG A 143 -16.01 -16.36 10.06
C ARG A 143 -15.29 -15.29 10.87
N LEU A 144 -14.92 -14.20 10.22
CA LEU A 144 -14.20 -13.08 10.84
C LEU A 144 -15.13 -12.01 11.41
N GLU A 145 -16.38 -11.92 10.95
CA GLU A 145 -17.40 -10.96 11.41
C GLU A 145 -17.51 -10.86 12.95
N PRO A 146 -17.55 -11.97 13.74
CA PRO A 146 -17.55 -11.87 15.20
C PRO A 146 -16.31 -11.19 15.81
N PHE A 147 -15.25 -11.07 15.00
CA PHE A 147 -13.95 -10.54 15.36
C PHE A 147 -13.61 -9.19 14.71
N ASP A 148 -14.54 -8.49 14.03
CA ASP A 148 -14.25 -7.23 13.32
C ASP A 148 -13.63 -6.13 14.20
N ARG A 149 -13.96 -6.17 15.50
CA ARG A 149 -13.38 -5.26 16.50
C ARG A 149 -12.00 -5.66 17.02
N HIS A 150 -11.43 -6.80 16.60
CA HIS A 150 -10.13 -7.33 17.05
C HIS A 150 -8.93 -6.76 16.27
N THR A 151 -9.07 -5.53 15.78
CA THR A 151 -8.05 -4.80 15.03
C THR A 151 -7.69 -3.49 15.73
N PHE A 152 -6.47 -3.01 15.52
CA PHE A 152 -6.01 -1.73 16.09
C PHE A 152 -6.03 -0.65 15.02
N LEU A 153 -7.03 0.24 15.07
CA LEU A 153 -7.15 1.39 14.16
C LEU A 153 -5.93 2.33 14.23
N PHE A 154 -5.28 2.42 15.40
CA PHE A 154 -4.05 3.17 15.60
C PHE A 154 -2.97 2.22 16.10
N ASN A 155 -1.89 2.11 15.34
CA ASN A 155 -0.73 1.28 15.64
C ASN A 155 0.47 1.78 14.84
N GLN A 156 1.67 1.37 15.22
CA GLN A 156 2.95 1.82 14.68
C GLN A 156 3.27 1.36 13.24
N MET A 157 2.49 0.45 12.66
CA MET A 157 2.77 -0.12 11.34
C MET A 157 1.85 0.42 10.24
N PHE A 158 0.54 0.41 10.51
CA PHE A 158 -0.50 0.69 9.52
C PHE A 158 -1.71 1.41 10.14
N GLY A 159 -1.50 2.16 11.23
CA GLY A 159 -2.58 2.91 11.87
C GLY A 159 -3.05 4.11 11.03
N GLN A 160 -4.31 4.51 11.21
CA GLN A 160 -4.95 5.57 10.42
C GLN A 160 -4.25 6.94 10.52
N HIS A 161 -3.63 7.24 11.67
CA HIS A 161 -2.82 8.45 11.88
C HIS A 161 -1.67 8.64 10.87
N SER A 162 -1.06 7.57 10.37
CA SER A 162 0.01 7.59 9.37
C SER A 162 -0.47 7.14 7.99
N GLY A 163 -1.48 6.26 7.93
CA GLY A 163 -2.11 5.80 6.68
C GLY A 163 -2.78 6.92 5.89
N ILE A 164 -3.51 7.83 6.55
CA ILE A 164 -4.19 8.96 5.90
C ILE A 164 -3.17 9.90 5.20
N PRO A 165 -2.11 10.39 5.87
CA PRO A 165 -1.06 11.15 5.20
C PRO A 165 -0.40 10.36 4.05
N ALA A 166 -0.09 9.08 4.27
CA ALA A 166 0.55 8.25 3.25
C ALA A 166 -0.31 8.06 2.01
N PHE A 167 -1.63 7.92 2.17
CA PHE A 167 -2.58 7.85 1.06
C PHE A 167 -2.56 9.16 0.24
N LEU A 168 -2.69 10.30 0.90
CA LEU A 168 -2.69 11.60 0.23
C LEU A 168 -1.40 11.84 -0.56
N ILE A 169 -0.26 11.49 0.03
CA ILE A 169 1.05 11.68 -0.58
C ILE A 169 1.26 10.72 -1.76
N ASN A 170 1.01 9.43 -1.57
CA ASN A 170 1.44 8.42 -2.53
C ASN A 170 0.36 8.01 -3.55
N ILE A 171 -0.92 8.16 -3.20
CA ILE A 171 -2.04 7.61 -3.97
C ILE A 171 -2.87 8.72 -4.61
N HIS A 172 -3.16 9.81 -3.89
CA HIS A 172 -3.95 10.92 -4.43
C HIS A 172 -3.17 11.64 -5.54
N ARG A 173 -3.60 11.44 -6.78
CA ARG A 173 -3.09 12.10 -7.98
C ARG A 173 -3.69 13.50 -8.13
N VAL A 174 -2.86 14.43 -8.58
CA VAL A 174 -3.27 15.80 -8.94
C VAL A 174 -2.74 16.07 -10.33
N GLY A 175 -3.65 16.07 -11.31
CA GLY A 175 -3.35 16.29 -12.73
C GLY A 175 -4.02 17.54 -13.30
N GLU A 176 -5.04 18.05 -12.61
CA GLU A 176 -5.79 19.25 -12.95
C GLU A 176 -6.34 19.91 -11.68
N VAL A 177 -7.03 21.04 -11.85
CA VAL A 177 -7.54 21.85 -10.73
C VAL A 177 -8.52 21.06 -9.88
N ASP A 178 -9.46 20.34 -10.49
CA ASP A 178 -10.50 19.60 -9.75
C ASP A 178 -9.89 18.49 -8.88
N HIS A 179 -8.79 17.87 -9.31
CA HIS A 179 -8.07 16.90 -8.49
C HIS A 179 -7.40 17.56 -7.27
N ALA A 180 -6.93 18.80 -7.40
CA ALA A 180 -6.37 19.56 -6.29
C ALA A 180 -7.49 19.99 -5.30
N GLU A 181 -8.66 20.37 -5.82
CA GLU A 181 -9.84 20.66 -5.01
C GLU A 181 -10.30 19.42 -4.22
N ALA A 182 -10.27 18.25 -4.85
CA ALA A 182 -10.54 16.97 -4.19
C ALA A 182 -9.50 16.65 -3.09
N TYR A 183 -8.22 16.97 -3.30
CA TYR A 183 -7.18 16.82 -2.28
C TYR A 183 -7.50 17.72 -1.06
N ILE A 184 -7.79 19.00 -1.30
CA ILE A 184 -8.18 19.96 -0.24
C ILE A 184 -9.41 19.43 0.53
N SER A 185 -10.39 18.91 -0.20
CA SER A 185 -11.61 18.34 0.39
C SER A 185 -11.29 17.16 1.30
N ARG A 186 -10.39 16.25 0.90
CA ARG A 186 -9.92 15.17 1.76
C ARG A 186 -9.19 15.69 2.99
N ILE A 187 -8.32 16.70 2.86
CA ILE A 187 -7.65 17.31 4.04
C ILE A 187 -8.70 17.83 5.03
N ALA A 188 -9.70 18.56 4.54
CA ALA A 188 -10.75 19.10 5.40
C ALA A 188 -11.58 17.98 6.07
N ASP A 189 -11.92 16.93 5.33
CA ASP A 189 -12.75 15.81 5.82
C ASP A 189 -12.02 14.92 6.84
N ILE A 190 -10.69 15.04 7.00
CA ILE A 190 -9.97 14.43 8.13
C ILE A 190 -10.56 14.90 9.47
N GLY A 191 -11.03 16.14 9.54
CA GLY A 191 -11.67 16.70 10.73
C GLY A 191 -12.94 15.96 11.15
N ARG A 192 -13.65 15.32 10.21
CA ARG A 192 -14.80 14.44 10.48
C ARG A 192 -14.36 13.00 10.73
N ALA A 193 -13.50 12.46 9.87
CA ALA A 193 -13.12 11.05 9.92
C ALA A 193 -12.33 10.68 11.18
N MET A 194 -11.40 11.54 11.63
CA MET A 194 -10.52 11.23 12.75
C MET A 194 -11.25 11.08 14.10
N PRO A 195 -12.21 11.96 14.48
CA PRO A 195 -13.04 11.75 15.67
C PRO A 195 -13.81 10.44 15.67
N GLU A 196 -14.34 10.03 14.51
CA GLU A 196 -15.09 8.80 14.36
C GLU A 196 -14.21 7.56 14.58
N LEU A 197 -13.05 7.51 13.90
CA LEU A 197 -12.04 6.47 14.11
C LEU A 197 -11.54 6.43 15.57
N THR A 198 -11.43 7.59 16.22
CA THR A 198 -11.06 7.69 17.63
C THR A 198 -12.12 7.07 18.53
N GLU A 199 -13.41 7.32 18.30
CA GLU A 199 -14.47 6.72 19.10
C GLU A 199 -14.59 5.22 18.86
N GLN A 200 -14.42 4.76 17.62
CA GLN A 200 -14.31 3.34 17.30
C GLN A 200 -13.14 2.67 18.03
N SER A 201 -11.98 3.33 18.12
CA SER A 201 -10.84 2.84 18.89
C SER A 201 -11.15 2.80 20.40
N ARG A 202 -11.86 3.79 20.95
CA ARG A 202 -12.32 3.73 22.35
C ARG A 202 -13.34 2.63 22.59
N ALA A 203 -14.24 2.38 21.66
CA ALA A 203 -15.22 1.29 21.75
C ALA A 203 -14.51 -0.06 21.84
N ARG A 204 -13.49 -0.30 21.01
CA ARG A 204 -12.62 -1.48 21.11
C ARG A 204 -11.89 -1.56 22.44
N ALA A 205 -11.33 -0.45 22.92
CA ALA A 205 -10.65 -0.41 24.21
C ALA A 205 -11.58 -0.75 25.40
N ARG A 206 -12.86 -0.36 25.36
CA ARG A 206 -13.87 -0.76 26.36
C ARG A 206 -14.12 -2.27 26.39
N LEU A 207 -13.81 -2.98 25.30
CA LEU A 207 -13.85 -4.44 25.19
C LEU A 207 -12.51 -5.11 25.56
N GLY A 208 -11.52 -4.33 26.03
CA GLY A 208 -10.17 -4.82 26.32
C GLY A 208 -9.28 -4.96 25.09
N ILE A 209 -9.74 -4.51 23.92
CA ILE A 209 -9.00 -4.57 22.66
C ILE A 209 -8.31 -3.22 22.44
N MET A 210 -7.03 -3.15 22.80
CA MET A 210 -6.22 -1.94 22.65
C MET A 210 -4.75 -2.29 22.43
N PRO A 211 -3.97 -1.42 21.76
CA PRO A 211 -2.56 -1.65 21.57
C PRO A 211 -1.80 -1.79 22.91
N PRO A 212 -0.71 -2.56 22.94
CA PRO A 212 0.19 -2.57 24.09
C PRO A 212 0.74 -1.17 24.40
N LYS A 213 1.02 -0.90 25.69
CA LYS A 213 1.51 0.42 26.16
C LYS A 213 2.70 0.98 25.37
N TRP A 214 3.60 0.12 24.90
CA TRP A 214 4.81 0.53 24.18
C TRP A 214 4.54 1.01 22.74
N VAL A 215 3.34 0.78 22.20
CA VAL A 215 2.94 1.27 20.86
C VAL A 215 2.64 2.78 20.89
N TYR A 216 2.04 3.28 21.98
CA TYR A 216 1.57 4.66 22.06
C TYR A 216 2.66 5.72 21.80
N PRO A 217 3.90 5.61 22.31
CA PRO A 217 4.94 6.59 22.00
C PRO A 217 5.24 6.73 20.50
N TYR A 218 5.18 5.64 19.73
CA TYR A 218 5.39 5.70 18.27
C TYR A 218 4.24 6.43 17.58
N VAL A 219 3.01 6.06 17.91
CA VAL A 219 1.79 6.69 17.37
C VAL A 219 1.76 8.19 17.68
N ILE A 220 2.07 8.56 18.93
CA ILE A 220 2.13 9.96 19.35
C ILE A 220 3.25 10.71 18.62
N SER A 221 4.44 10.10 18.50
CA SER A 221 5.56 10.72 17.78
C SER A 221 5.22 11.01 16.32
N ASP A 222 4.53 10.09 15.63
CA ASP A 222 4.14 10.29 14.23
C ASP A 222 3.13 11.45 14.08
N ILE A 223 2.18 11.54 15.02
CA ILE A 223 1.23 12.65 15.09
C ILE A 223 1.96 13.97 15.35
N ASP A 224 2.83 14.00 16.36
CA ASP A 224 3.60 15.19 16.75
C ASP A 224 4.50 15.69 15.61
N ASN A 225 5.11 14.77 14.85
CA ASN A 225 5.93 15.13 13.68
C ASN A 225 5.12 15.90 12.64
N LEU A 226 3.88 15.49 12.39
CA LEU A 226 2.99 16.17 11.45
C LEU A 226 2.53 17.53 12.01
N LEU A 227 2.12 17.58 13.28
CA LEU A 227 1.57 18.78 13.91
C LEU A 227 2.64 19.86 14.13
N ASN A 228 3.81 19.49 14.65
CA ASN A 228 4.89 20.42 14.97
C ASN A 228 5.48 21.09 13.71
N ALA A 229 5.40 20.44 12.57
CA ALA A 229 5.81 21.02 11.29
C ALA A 229 4.85 22.12 10.80
N GLY A 230 3.64 22.24 11.39
CA GLY A 230 2.66 23.27 11.05
C GLY A 230 2.38 23.31 9.56
N ARG A 231 2.54 24.48 8.92
CA ARG A 231 2.36 24.65 7.46
C ARG A 231 3.44 23.98 6.60
N GLN A 232 4.51 23.47 7.21
CA GLN A 232 5.58 22.74 6.53
C GLN A 232 5.48 21.23 6.70
N ASN A 233 4.33 20.73 7.15
CA ASN A 233 4.10 19.30 7.27
C ASN A 233 4.14 18.59 5.89
N ALA A 234 4.29 17.26 5.94
CA ALA A 234 4.48 16.44 4.74
C ALA A 234 3.29 16.51 3.77
N ILE A 235 2.05 16.57 4.27
CA ILE A 235 0.84 16.64 3.44
C ILE A 235 0.81 17.95 2.66
N LEU A 236 1.00 19.09 3.35
CA LEU A 236 0.96 20.40 2.70
C LEU A 236 2.16 20.65 1.79
N THR A 237 3.29 20.02 2.08
CA THR A 237 4.45 20.05 1.17
C THR A 237 4.16 19.28 -0.11
N ASP A 238 3.66 18.05 -0.01
CA ASP A 238 3.25 17.24 -1.16
C ASP A 238 2.17 17.95 -2.00
N PHE A 239 1.15 18.52 -1.36
CA PHE A 239 0.11 19.27 -2.05
C PHE A 239 0.69 20.42 -2.88
N ARG A 240 1.58 21.24 -2.30
CA ARG A 240 2.24 22.34 -3.02
C ARG A 240 3.10 21.84 -4.17
N ASP A 241 3.82 20.74 -3.99
CA ASP A 241 4.66 20.15 -5.03
C ASP A 241 3.83 19.62 -6.21
N LYS A 242 2.68 19.02 -5.90
CA LYS A 242 1.71 18.53 -6.89
C LYS A 242 1.04 19.68 -7.67
N VAL A 243 0.47 20.67 -6.97
CA VAL A 243 -0.09 21.87 -7.62
C VAL A 243 0.99 22.64 -8.38
N GLY A 244 2.24 22.59 -7.90
CA GLY A 244 3.40 23.21 -8.53
C GLY A 244 3.69 22.73 -9.95
N LYS A 245 3.27 21.50 -10.28
CA LYS A 245 3.44 20.86 -11.59
C LYS A 245 2.30 21.18 -12.57
N LEU A 246 1.20 21.77 -12.10
CA LEU A 246 0.08 22.16 -12.96
C LEU A 246 0.39 23.45 -13.71
N ASP A 247 -0.05 23.55 -14.96
CA ASP A 247 0.01 24.78 -15.76
C ASP A 247 -1.09 25.74 -15.29
N LEU A 248 -0.77 26.58 -14.30
CA LEU A 248 -1.69 27.50 -13.65
C LEU A 248 -1.05 28.88 -13.49
N SER A 249 -1.88 29.92 -13.46
CA SER A 249 -1.42 31.26 -13.08
C SER A 249 -0.90 31.27 -11.64
N ASN A 250 0.06 32.16 -11.36
CA ASN A 250 0.59 32.34 -10.00
C ASN A 250 -0.52 32.67 -8.99
N ALA A 251 -1.55 33.42 -9.41
CA ALA A 251 -2.69 33.76 -8.57
C ALA A 251 -3.50 32.51 -8.19
N LYS A 252 -3.86 31.65 -9.16
CA LYS A 252 -4.64 30.44 -8.88
C LYS A 252 -3.86 29.43 -8.04
N ARG A 253 -2.55 29.30 -8.29
CA ARG A 253 -1.65 28.47 -7.48
C ARG A 253 -1.59 28.94 -6.03
N ALA A 254 -1.47 30.26 -5.81
CA ALA A 254 -1.46 30.83 -4.46
C ALA A 254 -2.80 30.64 -3.75
N GLU A 255 -3.93 30.77 -4.46
CA GLU A 255 -5.27 30.51 -3.93
C GLU A 255 -5.43 29.07 -3.44
N LEU A 256 -5.07 28.07 -4.27
CA LEU A 256 -5.14 26.65 -3.89
C LEU A 256 -4.27 26.36 -2.67
N ASN A 257 -3.02 26.85 -2.66
CA ASN A 257 -2.10 26.66 -1.55
C ASN A 257 -2.53 27.35 -0.24
N ALA A 258 -3.34 28.40 -0.32
CA ALA A 258 -3.86 29.10 0.86
C ALA A 258 -5.12 28.43 1.43
N ARG A 259 -5.85 27.68 0.61
CA ARG A 259 -7.05 26.93 1.01
C ARG A 259 -6.73 25.57 1.61
N ALA A 260 -5.65 24.93 1.16
CA ALA A 260 -5.08 23.73 1.77
C ALA A 260 -4.50 24.02 3.17
#